data_AF-A0A3Q9IC59-F1
#
_entry.id   AF-A0A3Q9IC59-F1
#
_cell.length_a   1.000
_cell.length_b   1.000
_cell.length_c   1.000
_cell.angle_alpha   90.00
_cell.angle_beta   90.00
_cell.angle_gamma   90.00
#
_symmetry.space_group_name_H-M   'P 1'
#
loop_
_entity.id
_entity.type
_entity.pdbx_description
1 polymer ?
#
loop_
_entity_poly.entity_id
_entity_poly.type
_entity_poly.pdbx_seq_one_letter_code
_entity_poly.pdbx_strand_id
1 'polypeptide(L)'
;MTNEQYCKTMTGNAKMINKMLMVMDKYGENRWWLSDDTKRMCYFQLQEDSLLIEWEAFHRGVELLLGRRVETVEFSMTKMLFEEAKQKYKPA
;
A
#
# COMPACT_ATOMS: atom_id res chain seq x y z
N MET A 1 -18.76 0.29 1.08
CA MET A 1 -17.88 0.88 2.13
C MET A 1 -17.31 2.19 1.61
N THR A 2 -17.41 3.27 2.40
CA THR A 2 -16.79 4.56 2.07
C THR A 2 -15.32 4.59 2.55
N ASN A 3 -14.53 5.54 2.03
CA ASN A 3 -13.14 5.73 2.45
C ASN A 3 -13.04 6.04 3.96
N GLU A 4 -13.95 6.87 4.49
CA GLU A 4 -14.00 7.16 5.92
C GLU A 4 -14.32 5.94 6.77
N GLN A 5 -15.27 5.10 6.34
CA GLN A 5 -15.59 3.86 7.04
C GLN A 5 -14.37 2.93 7.08
N TYR A 6 -13.67 2.80 5.95
CA TYR A 6 -12.45 2.00 5.86
C TYR A 6 -11.34 2.53 6.78
N CYS A 7 -11.06 3.84 6.76
CA CYS A 7 -10.02 4.41 7.62
C CYS A 7 -10.33 4.19 9.12
N LYS A 8 -11.61 4.29 9.52
CA LYS A 8 -12.05 4.06 10.90
C LYS A 8 -11.93 2.58 11.32
N THR A 9 -12.01 1.63 10.39
CA THR A 9 -11.74 0.22 10.70
C THR A 9 -10.26 -0.08 10.83
N MET A 10 -9.40 0.65 10.10
CA MET A 10 -7.95 0.48 10.14
C MET A 10 -7.33 1.11 11.39
N THR A 11 -7.84 2.25 11.85
CA THR A 11 -7.27 2.95 13.01
C THR A 11 -8.28 3.89 13.68
N GLY A 12 -8.15 4.06 15.00
CA GLY A 12 -8.88 5.08 15.75
C GLY A 12 -8.18 6.45 15.77
N ASN A 13 -6.99 6.57 15.20
CA ASN A 13 -6.20 7.80 15.25
C ASN A 13 -6.67 8.81 14.18
N ALA A 14 -7.30 9.91 14.60
CA ALA A 14 -7.82 10.95 13.71
C ALA A 14 -6.76 11.57 12.77
N LYS A 15 -5.52 11.77 13.24
CA LYS A 15 -4.44 12.32 12.39
C LYS A 15 -4.06 11.34 11.30
N MET A 16 -4.05 10.04 11.61
CA MET A 16 -3.75 8.99 10.63
C MET A 16 -4.91 8.81 9.64
N ILE A 17 -6.16 8.83 10.12
CA ILE A 17 -7.35 8.83 9.25
C ILE A 17 -7.28 9.96 8.23
N ASN A 18 -6.96 11.20 8.65
CA ASN A 18 -6.85 12.33 7.73
C ASN A 18 -5.76 12.11 6.67
N LYS A 19 -4.58 11.58 7.06
CA LYS A 19 -3.52 11.24 6.10
C LYS A 19 -3.97 10.17 5.10
N MET A 20 -4.64 9.12 5.58
CA MET A 20 -5.17 8.07 4.72
C MET A 20 -6.18 8.62 3.72
N LEU A 21 -7.11 9.46 4.17
CA LEU A 21 -8.10 10.09 3.29
C LEU A 21 -7.45 10.98 2.22
N MET A 22 -6.39 11.73 2.57
CA MET A 22 -5.63 12.52 1.58
C MET A 22 -4.98 11.65 0.52
N VAL A 23 -4.40 10.50 0.90
CA VAL A 23 -3.86 9.54 -0.08
C VAL A 23 -4.98 8.97 -0.94
N MET A 24 -6.11 8.57 -0.35
CA MET A 24 -7.23 8.02 -1.10
C MET A 24 -7.81 9.02 -2.12
N ASP A 25 -7.89 10.30 -1.76
CA ASP A 25 -8.39 11.37 -2.63
C ASP A 25 -7.52 11.56 -3.88
N LYS A 26 -6.17 11.45 -3.74
CA LYS A 26 -5.21 11.49 -4.86
C LYS A 26 -5.53 10.47 -5.97
N TYR A 27 -6.13 9.35 -5.62
CA TYR A 27 -6.44 8.26 -6.56
C TYR A 27 -7.87 8.29 -7.11
N GLY A 28 -8.75 9.18 -6.61
CA GLY A 28 -10.14 9.30 -7.05
C GLY A 28 -10.90 7.97 -7.00
N GLU A 29 -11.30 7.48 -8.16
CA GLU A 29 -12.04 6.21 -8.29
C GLU A 29 -11.15 4.96 -8.20
N ASN A 30 -9.83 5.08 -8.31
CA ASN A 30 -8.92 3.94 -8.24
C ASN A 30 -8.66 3.52 -6.79
N ARG A 31 -9.56 2.68 -6.26
CA ARG A 31 -9.51 2.15 -4.89
C ARG A 31 -8.60 0.93 -4.76
N TRP A 32 -7.32 1.07 -5.12
CA TRP A 32 -6.35 -0.04 -5.12
C TRP A 32 -6.15 -0.69 -3.74
N TRP A 33 -6.45 0.01 -2.65
CA TRP A 33 -6.42 -0.53 -1.28
C TRP A 33 -7.55 -1.54 -0.98
N LEU A 34 -8.51 -1.69 -1.89
CA LEU A 34 -9.57 -2.71 -1.86
C LEU A 34 -9.38 -3.80 -2.93
N SER A 35 -8.22 -3.81 -3.60
CA SER A 35 -7.93 -4.78 -4.66
C SER A 35 -7.72 -6.18 -4.09
N ASP A 36 -8.35 -7.18 -4.71
CA ASP A 36 -8.05 -8.60 -4.44
C ASP A 36 -6.70 -9.04 -5.02
N ASP A 37 -6.15 -8.28 -5.99
CA ASP A 37 -4.79 -8.47 -6.46
C ASP A 37 -3.78 -7.85 -5.48
N THR A 38 -3.16 -8.71 -4.67
CA THR A 38 -2.12 -8.35 -3.70
C THR A 38 -0.92 -7.65 -4.35
N LYS A 39 -0.53 -8.03 -5.56
CA LYS A 39 0.62 -7.43 -6.27
C LYS A 39 0.30 -6.01 -6.68
N ARG A 40 -0.90 -5.78 -7.25
CA ARG A 40 -1.39 -4.43 -7.56
C ARG A 40 -1.47 -3.57 -6.31
N MET A 41 -2.07 -4.09 -5.24
CA MET A 41 -2.22 -3.38 -3.97
C MET A 41 -0.86 -2.91 -3.41
N CYS A 42 0.13 -3.81 -3.37
CA CYS A 42 1.47 -3.47 -2.88
C CYS A 42 2.26 -2.55 -3.82
N TYR A 43 2.06 -2.68 -5.14
CA TYR A 43 2.68 -1.79 -6.12
C TYR A 43 2.25 -0.33 -5.92
N PHE A 44 0.97 -0.08 -5.62
CA PHE A 44 0.49 1.25 -5.28
C PHE A 44 0.90 1.69 -3.87
N GLN A 45 0.85 0.80 -2.87
CA GLN A 45 1.26 1.13 -1.50
C GLN A 45 2.74 1.58 -1.41
N LEU A 46 3.63 1.01 -2.23
CA LEU A 46 5.05 1.40 -2.29
C LEU A 46 5.29 2.86 -2.72
N GLN A 47 4.30 3.52 -3.32
CA GLN A 47 4.38 4.92 -3.74
C GLN A 47 3.94 5.90 -2.65
N GLU A 48 3.41 5.41 -1.53
CA GLU A 48 2.77 6.22 -0.51
C GLU A 48 3.41 6.00 0.86
N ASP A 49 3.67 7.10 1.56
CA ASP A 49 4.27 7.06 2.91
C ASP A 49 3.25 6.65 3.98
N SER A 50 1.96 6.81 3.71
CA SER A 50 0.89 6.40 4.62
C SER A 50 0.36 5.04 4.20
N LEU A 51 0.42 4.08 5.13
CA LEU A 51 -0.19 2.78 4.94
C LEU A 51 -1.71 2.94 4.82
N LEU A 52 -2.25 2.50 3.69
CA LEU A 52 -3.67 2.27 3.52
C LEU A 52 -4.03 0.82 3.81
N ILE A 53 -3.06 -0.09 3.82
CA ILE A 53 -3.26 -1.52 4.07
C ILE A 53 -2.47 -1.97 5.29
N GLU A 54 -2.86 -3.09 5.89
CA GLU A 54 -2.19 -3.62 7.09
C GLU A 54 -0.72 -3.95 6.81
N TRP A 55 0.16 -3.66 7.77
CA TRP A 55 1.60 -3.83 7.62
C TRP A 55 1.99 -5.27 7.25
N GLU A 56 1.40 -6.27 7.90
CA GLU A 56 1.70 -7.68 7.60
C GLU A 56 1.30 -8.07 6.18
N ALA A 57 0.17 -7.56 5.69
CA ALA A 57 -0.29 -7.79 4.33
C ALA A 57 0.61 -7.07 3.31
N PHE A 58 1.02 -5.84 3.62
CA PHE A 58 1.95 -5.08 2.80
C PHE A 58 3.30 -5.78 2.69
N HIS A 59 3.91 -6.15 3.81
CA HIS A 59 5.23 -6.77 3.85
C HIS A 59 5.25 -8.07 3.05
N ARG A 60 4.35 -9.01 3.36
CA ARG A 60 4.25 -10.29 2.62
C ARG A 60 3.90 -10.08 1.15
N GLY A 61 3.05 -9.11 0.85
CA GLY A 61 2.66 -8.80 -0.52
C GLY A 61 3.79 -8.20 -1.34
N VAL A 62 4.68 -7.39 -0.74
CA VAL A 62 5.90 -6.91 -1.39
C VAL A 62 6.88 -8.06 -1.64
N GLU A 63 7.06 -8.99 -0.69
CA GLU A 63 7.89 -10.18 -0.93
C GLU A 63 7.39 -11.00 -2.12
N LEU A 64 6.07 -11.19 -2.21
CA LEU A 64 5.42 -11.86 -3.33
C LEU A 64 5.59 -11.09 -4.66
N LEU A 65 5.51 -9.77 -4.62
CA LEU A 65 5.67 -8.89 -5.78
C LEU A 65 7.10 -8.94 -6.31
N LEU A 66 8.10 -8.90 -5.43
CA LEU A 66 9.52 -8.88 -5.80
C LEU A 66 10.07 -10.28 -6.06
N GLY A 67 9.44 -11.31 -5.50
CA GLY A 67 9.89 -12.71 -5.60
C GLY A 67 11.10 -13.01 -4.72
N ARG A 68 11.26 -12.27 -3.62
CA ARG A 68 12.34 -12.44 -2.64
C ARG A 68 11.87 -12.02 -1.25
N ARG A 69 12.59 -12.48 -0.23
CA ARG A 69 12.46 -11.96 1.12
C ARG A 69 12.88 -10.48 1.16
N VAL A 70 12.18 -9.69 1.97
CA VAL A 70 12.45 -8.26 2.16
C VAL A 70 12.58 -8.01 3.66
N GLU A 71 13.68 -7.41 4.08
CA GLU A 71 13.87 -7.08 5.49
C GLU A 71 13.08 -5.82 5.87
N THR A 72 12.57 -5.75 7.10
CA THR A 72 11.78 -4.60 7.59
C THR A 72 12.51 -3.26 7.41
N VAL A 73 13.85 -3.26 7.53
CA VAL A 73 14.67 -2.05 7.33
C VAL A 73 14.60 -1.50 5.90
N GLU A 74 14.34 -2.33 4.89
CA GLU A 74 14.22 -1.88 3.49
C GLU A 74 12.98 -0.99 3.29
N PHE A 75 11.94 -1.15 4.12
CA PHE A 75 10.74 -0.31 4.07
C PHE A 75 10.96 1.10 4.63
N SER A 76 12.10 1.38 5.27
CA SER A 76 12.51 2.76 5.56
C SER A 76 12.80 3.56 4.29
N MET A 77 13.01 2.87 3.16
CA MET A 77 13.28 3.43 1.84
C MET A 77 12.39 2.79 0.78
N THR A 78 11.06 2.94 0.92
CA THR A 78 10.05 2.40 -0.01
C THR A 78 10.33 2.71 -1.48
N LYS A 79 10.96 3.85 -1.79
CA LYS A 79 11.39 4.22 -3.15
C LYS A 79 12.29 3.17 -3.81
N MET A 80 13.24 2.56 -3.08
CA MET A 80 14.11 1.52 -3.66
C MET A 80 13.32 0.26 -4.00
N LEU A 81 12.43 -0.16 -3.09
CA LEU A 81 11.51 -1.27 -3.32
C LEU A 81 10.57 -0.99 -4.50
N PHE A 82 10.12 0.26 -4.67
CA PHE A 82 9.30 0.68 -5.81
C PHE A 82 10.05 0.59 -7.14
N GLU A 83 11.32 0.99 -7.18
CA GLU A 83 12.16 0.87 -8.39
C GLU A 83 12.30 -0.60 -8.83
N GLU A 84 12.50 -1.52 -7.87
CA GLU A 84 12.52 -2.96 -8.14
C GLU A 84 11.15 -3.46 -8.62
N ALA A 85 10.08 -3.03 -7.94
CA ALA A 85 8.71 -3.40 -8.27
C ALA A 85 8.33 -3.00 -9.70
N LYS A 86 8.77 -1.86 -10.23
CA LYS A 86 8.52 -1.46 -11.63
C LYS A 86 9.03 -2.46 -12.66
N GLN A 87 10.11 -3.18 -12.35
CA GLN A 87 10.68 -4.18 -13.27
C GLN A 87 9.93 -5.53 -13.19
N LYS A 88 9.28 -5.80 -12.06
CA LYS A 88 8.63 -7.08 -11.76
C LYS A 88 7.13 -7.05 -11.98
N TYR A 89 6.50 -5.90 -11.74
CA TYR A 89 5.08 -5.71 -11.86
C TYR A 89 4.67 -5.68 -13.33
N LYS A 90 3.88 -6.68 -13.73
CA LYS A 90 3.25 -6.75 -15.04
C LYS A 90 1.75 -6.73 -14.80
N PRO A 91 1.05 -5.60 -15.02
CA PRO A 91 -0.41 -5.58 -14.92
C PRO A 91 -0.97 -6.60 -15.93
N ALA A 92 -1.87 -7.45 -15.46
CA ALA A 92 -2.61 -8.39 -16.29
C ALA A 92 -3.62 -7.65 -17.19
#